data_AF-A0A1V5SE65-F1
#
_entry.id   AF-A0A1V5SE65-F1
#
_cell.length_a   1.000
_cell.length_b   1.000
_cell.length_c   1.000
_cell.angle_alpha   90.00
_cell.angle_beta   90.00
_cell.angle_gamma   90.00
#
_symmetry.space_group_name_H-M   'P 1'
#
loop_
_entity.id
_entity.type
_entity.pdbx_description
1 polymer ?
#
loop_
_entity_poly.entity_id
_entity_poly.type
_entity_poly.pdbx_seq_one_letter_code
_entity_poly.pdbx_strand_id
1 'polypeptide(L)' 'MKLDGRSMIVFTSENADKISTWKNLPQVICREFTNLSMKDLKSNYRLILDDLSFRKISARLQK' A
#
# COMPACT_ATOMS: atom_id res chain seq x y z
N MET A 1 -0.45 -17.54 3.96
CA MET A 1 -1.51 -16.55 3.67
C MET A 1 -1.66 -16.47 2.15
N LYS A 2 -2.72 -17.06 1.56
CA LYS A 2 -2.98 -16.95 0.11
C LYS A 2 -3.64 -15.60 -0.16
N LEU A 3 -3.01 -14.77 -0.97
CA LEU A 3 -3.62 -13.54 -1.49
C LEU A 3 -4.40 -13.92 -2.74
N ASP A 4 -5.70 -14.20 -2.58
CA ASP A 4 -6.62 -14.36 -3.70
C ASP A 4 -6.99 -12.94 -4.22
N GLY A 5 -6.41 -12.56 -5.36
CA GLY A 5 -6.62 -11.26 -6.00
C GLY A 5 -5.40 -10.33 -6.01
N ARG A 6 -5.42 -9.33 -6.90
CA ARG A 6 -4.33 -8.35 -6.98
C ARG A 6 -4.36 -7.45 -5.74
N SER A 7 -3.24 -7.37 -5.02
CA SER A 7 -3.10 -6.57 -3.80
C SER A 7 -2.16 -5.41 -4.02
N MET A 8 -2.45 -4.26 -3.43
CA MET A 8 -1.56 -3.10 -3.40
C MET A 8 -1.15 -2.80 -1.97
N ILE A 9 0.15 -2.96 -1.68
CA ILE A 9 0.73 -2.56 -0.41
C ILE A 9 1.16 -1.11 -0.53
N VAL A 10 0.58 -0.27 0.32
CA VAL A 10 0.99 1.11 0.49
C VAL A 10 1.88 1.21 1.72
N PHE A 11 3.06 1.77 1.53
CA PHE A 11 4.05 1.91 2.60
C PHE A 11 4.62 3.32 2.67
N THR A 12 5.13 3.71 3.82
CA THR A 12 5.94 4.93 3.97
C THR A 12 7.42 4.62 3.74
N SER A 13 8.23 5.62 3.37
CA SER A 13 9.70 5.52 3.32
C SER A 13 10.32 4.85 4.56
N GLU A 14 9.76 5.11 5.74
CA GLU A 14 10.15 4.51 7.03
C GLU A 14 10.02 2.97 7.10
N ASN A 15 9.23 2.36 6.20
CA ASN A 15 9.01 0.91 6.12
C ASN A 15 9.51 0.32 4.78
N ALA A 16 10.29 1.06 3.99
CA ALA A 16 10.75 0.62 2.68
C ALA A 16 11.54 -0.71 2.73
N ASP A 17 12.33 -0.93 3.79
CA ASP A 17 13.14 -2.13 3.95
C ASP A 17 12.30 -3.40 4.10
N LYS A 18 11.12 -3.28 4.74
CA LYS A 18 10.16 -4.38 4.96
C LYS A 18 9.39 -4.78 3.70
N ILE A 19 9.42 -3.94 2.66
CA ILE A 19 8.65 -4.12 1.42
C ILE A 19 9.41 -4.95 0.39
N SER A 20 10.74 -5.04 0.53
CA SER A 20 11.62 -5.80 -0.37
C SER A 20 11.14 -7.24 -0.61
N THR A 21 10.65 -7.92 0.43
CA THR A 21 10.12 -9.29 0.36
C THR A 21 8.83 -9.40 -0.46
N TRP A 22 8.00 -8.35 -0.47
CA TRP A 22 6.69 -8.35 -1.12
C TRP A 22 6.77 -7.99 -2.61
N LYS A 23 7.81 -7.26 -3.03
CA LYS A 23 8.03 -6.89 -4.44
C LYS A 23 8.19 -8.09 -5.37
N ASN A 24 8.57 -9.25 -4.84
CA ASN A 24 8.78 -10.46 -5.63
C ASN A 24 7.49 -11.28 -5.86
N LEU A 25 6.36 -10.87 -5.30
CA LEU A 25 5.09 -11.58 -5.45
C LEU A 25 4.33 -11.05 -6.68
N PRO A 26 3.98 -11.91 -7.66
CA PRO A 26 3.40 -11.47 -8.93
C PRO A 26 2.02 -10.81 -8.80
N GLN A 27 1.27 -11.13 -7.74
CA GLN A 27 -0.03 -10.52 -7.45
C GLN A 27 0.03 -9.29 -6.53
N VAL A 28 1.23 -8.82 -6.16
CA VAL A 28 1.41 -7.69 -5.24
C VAL A 28 2.12 -6.54 -5.95
N ILE A 29 1.50 -5.36 -5.90
CA ILE A 29 2.18 -4.12 -6.25
C ILE A 29 2.50 -3.35 -4.97
N CYS A 30 3.68 -2.76 -4.91
CA CYS A 30 4.10 -1.95 -3.77
C CYS A 30 4.18 -0.49 -4.20
N ARG A 31 3.49 0.40 -3.50
CA ARG A 31 3.48 1.84 -3.75
C ARG A 31 3.85 2.60 -2.50
N GLU A 32 4.75 3.55 -2.64
CA GLU A 32 5.00 4.48 -1.55
C GLU A 32 3.82 5.43 -1.41
N PHE A 33 3.44 5.76 -0.17
CA PHE A 33 2.29 6.60 0.15
C PHE A 33 2.33 7.97 -0.55
N THR A 34 3.52 8.57 -0.65
CA THR A 34 3.77 9.85 -1.34
C THR A 34 3.58 9.76 -2.86
N ASN A 35 3.66 8.55 -3.41
CA ASN A 35 3.58 8.27 -4.86
C ASN A 35 2.24 7.64 -5.26
N LEU A 36 1.24 7.62 -4.36
CA LEU A 36 -0.10 7.16 -4.69
C LEU A 36 -0.79 8.13 -5.64
N SER A 37 -1.24 7.62 -6.79
CA SER A 37 -2.10 8.36 -7.69
C SER A 37 -3.58 7.98 -7.52
N MET A 38 -4.48 8.87 -7.95
CA MET A 38 -5.92 8.56 -8.03
C MET A 38 -6.22 7.35 -8.93
N LYS A 39 -5.36 7.07 -9.93
CA LYS A 39 -5.50 5.91 -10.80
C LYS A 39 -5.19 4.61 -10.05
N ASP A 40 -4.19 4.61 -9.18
CA ASP A 40 -3.87 3.47 -8.33
C ASP A 40 -5.02 3.18 -7.34
N LEU A 41 -5.64 4.22 -6.78
CA LEU A 41 -6.77 4.10 -5.85
C LEU A 41 -8.09 3.66 -6.52
N LYS A 42 -8.32 4.05 -7.78
CA LYS A 42 -9.49 3.63 -8.57
C LYS A 42 -9.35 2.23 -9.18
N SER A 43 -8.18 1.62 -9.04
CA SER A 43 -7.94 0.27 -9.56
C SER A 43 -8.51 -0.80 -8.62
N ASN A 44 -8.88 -1.96 -9.18
CA ASN A 44 -9.44 -3.10 -8.44
C ASN A 44 -8.38 -3.87 -7.61
N TYR A 45 -7.56 -3.15 -6.85
CA TYR A 45 -6.62 -3.77 -5.91
C TYR A 45 -7.21 -3.81 -4.52
N ARG A 46 -6.96 -4.91 -3.80
CA ARG A 46 -7.12 -4.90 -2.34
C ARG A 46 -6.01 -4.04 -1.75
N LEU A 47 -6.38 -2.92 -1.12
CA LEU A 47 -5.42 -2.05 -0.45
C LEU A 47 -4.94 -2.70 0.87
N ILE A 48 -3.64 -2.71 1.08
CA ILE A 48 -3.00 -3.11 2.34
C ILE A 48 -2.20 -1.92 2.82
N LEU A 49 -2.55 -1.39 3.98
CA LEU A 49 -1.87 -0.27 4.62
C LEU A 49 -1.09 -0.81 5.81
N ASP A 50 0.14 -0.34 5.99
CA ASP A 50 0.78 -0.47 7.30
C ASP A 50 0.12 0.49 8.33
N ASP A 51 0.29 0.21 9.62
CA ASP A 51 -0.28 0.99 10.71
C ASP A 51 0.05 2.49 10.62
N LEU A 52 1.28 2.81 10.19
CA LEU A 52 1.74 4.19 10.09
C LEU A 52 1.06 4.93 8.94
N SER A 53 0.92 4.28 7.80
CA SER A 53 0.22 4.76 6.61
C SER A 53 -1.26 4.97 6.91
N PHE A 54 -1.89 4.02 7.60
CA PHE A 54 -3.28 4.13 8.05
C PHE A 54 -3.50 5.34 8.97
N ARG A 55 -2.62 5.54 9.96
CA ARG A 55 -2.69 6.72 10.85
C ARG A 55 -2.53 8.04 10.09
N LYS A 56 -1.55 8.13 9.17
CA LYS A 56 -1.30 9.33 8.35
C LYS A 56 -2.50 9.65 7.44
N ILE A 57 -3.13 8.64 6.85
CA ILE A 57 -4.34 8.80 6.03
C ILE A 57 -5.51 9.27 6.91
N SER A 58 -5.77 8.58 8.01
CA SER A 58 -6.89 8.87 8.91
C SER A 58 -6.81 10.30 9.46
N ALA A 59 -5.63 10.75 9.88
CA ALA A 59 -5.40 12.10 10.36
C ALA A 59 -5.63 13.19 9.28
N ARG A 60 -5.44 12.87 8.00
CA ARG A 60 -5.72 13.78 6.88
C ARG A 60 -7.19 13.85 6.51
N LEU A 61 -7.93 12.74 6.66
CA LEU A 61 -9.35 12.64 6.30
C LEU A 61 -10.30 13.17 7.40
N GLN A 62 -9.82 13.29 8.64
CA GLN A 62 -10.59 13.86 9.76
C GLN A 62 -10.59 15.40 9.82
N LYS A 63 -10.09 16.06 8.77
CA LYS A 63 -10.19 17.50 8.57
C LYS A 63 -11.34 17.81 7.61
#